data_AF-A0AAV5D3U4-F1
#
_entry.id   AF-A0AAV5D3U4-F1
#
_cell.length_a   1.000
_cell.length_b   1.000
_cell.length_c   1.000
_cell.angle_alpha   90.00
_cell.angle_beta   90.00
_cell.angle_gamma   90.00
#
_symmetry.space_group_name_H-M   'P 1'
#
loop_
_entity.id
_entity.type
_entity.pdbx_description
1 polymer ?
#
loop_
_entity_poly.entity_id
_entity_poly.type
_entity_poly.pdbx_seq_one_letter_code
_entity_poly.pdbx_strand_id
1 'polypeptide(L)'
;MGAIELHKTILHKIDDSRRSMFWKGSAQSKGGDCQVAWDLACAGRHEGGLGVRDLQTQNTCLLLGLLHKVVTRADSPWVRWIHQQYAPFQTGFKTSPSYSNCWNTIARLLPVYQEWRRDFLLV
;
A
#
# COMPACT_ATOMS: atom_id res chain seq x y z
N MET A 1 4.32 12.98 -4.08
CA MET A 1 4.32 11.59 -3.59
C MET A 1 3.46 10.76 -4.52
N GLY A 2 4.08 9.91 -5.33
CA GLY A 2 3.39 8.86 -6.09
C GLY A 2 3.52 7.53 -5.34
N ALA A 3 2.58 6.62 -5.57
CA ALA A 3 2.62 5.25 -5.06
C ALA A 3 2.27 4.30 -6.22
N ILE A 4 2.92 3.13 -6.24
CA ILE A 4 2.65 2.05 -7.19
C ILE A 4 2.49 0.75 -6.43
N GLU A 5 1.69 -0.16 -6.96
CA GLU A 5 1.58 -1.52 -6.43
C GLU A 5 2.92 -2.22 -6.59
N LEU A 6 3.47 -2.69 -5.47
CA LEU A 6 4.70 -3.46 -5.50
C LEU A 6 4.37 -4.94 -5.58
N HIS A 7 5.02 -5.64 -6.52
CA HIS A 7 4.89 -7.09 -6.62
C HIS A 7 5.40 -7.76 -5.34
N LYS A 8 4.73 -8.83 -4.89
CA LYS A 8 5.08 -9.55 -3.66
C LYS A 8 6.54 -10.02 -3.65
N THR A 9 7.07 -10.45 -4.79
CA THR A 9 8.50 -10.83 -4.90
C THR A 9 9.45 -9.68 -4.59
N ILE A 10 9.11 -8.44 -4.97
CA ILE A 10 9.93 -7.27 -4.68
C ILE A 10 9.87 -6.97 -3.18
N LEU A 11 8.66 -7.02 -2.60
CA LEU A 11 8.47 -6.87 -1.16
C LEU A 11 9.29 -7.90 -0.38
N HIS A 12 9.24 -9.17 -0.78
CA HIS A 12 10.02 -10.24 -0.16
C HIS A 12 11.52 -10.00 -0.26
N LYS A 13 12.04 -9.58 -1.43
CA LYS A 13 13.47 -9.25 -1.58
C LYS A 13 13.92 -8.10 -0.68
N ILE A 14 13.06 -7.09 -0.53
CA ILE A 14 13.32 -5.97 0.39
C ILE A 14 13.29 -6.46 1.83
N ASP A 15 12.31 -7.27 2.20
CA ASP A 15 12.20 -7.84 3.55
C ASP A 15 13.35 -8.79 3.88
N ASP A 16 13.83 -9.59 2.94
CA ASP A 16 15.01 -10.43 3.12
C ASP A 16 16.26 -9.58 3.41
N SER A 17 16.41 -8.46 2.70
CA SER A 17 17.50 -7.50 2.98
C SER A 17 17.32 -6.81 4.33
N ARG A 18 16.09 -6.49 4.73
CA ARG A 18 15.80 -5.89 6.05
C ARG A 18 16.10 -6.88 7.16
N ARG A 19 15.69 -8.15 7.01
CA ARG A 19 15.97 -9.25 7.94
C ARG A 19 17.46 -9.47 8.11
N SER A 20 18.21 -9.52 7.01
CA SER A 20 19.66 -9.76 7.05
C SER A 20 20.41 -8.66 7.77
N MET A 21 20.07 -7.40 7.50
CA MET A 21 20.63 -6.25 8.22
C MET A 21 20.22 -6.25 9.69
N PHE A 22 18.96 -6.54 10.01
CA PHE A 22 18.43 -6.45 11.37
C PHE A 22 19.04 -7.50 12.30
N TRP A 23 19.18 -8.74 11.84
CA TRP A 23 19.64 -9.85 12.69
C TRP A 23 21.15 -10.09 12.65
N LYS A 24 21.79 -9.81 11.51
CA LYS A 24 23.19 -10.19 11.29
C LYS A 24 24.10 -9.01 10.96
N GLY A 25 23.54 -7.86 10.55
CA GLY A 25 24.31 -6.71 10.09
C GLY A 25 25.10 -6.96 8.79
N SER A 26 24.74 -7.98 8.00
CA SER A 26 25.41 -8.30 6.73
C SER A 26 24.41 -8.66 5.63
N ALA A 27 24.85 -8.61 4.37
CA ALA A 27 23.96 -8.68 3.21
C ALA A 27 23.21 -10.02 3.03
N GLN A 28 23.66 -11.11 3.67
CA GLN A 28 23.04 -12.43 3.57
C GLN A 28 22.84 -13.08 4.94
N SER A 29 21.57 -13.29 5.31
CA SER A 29 21.17 -14.13 6.44
C SER A 29 20.71 -15.51 5.97
N LYS A 30 21.06 -16.56 6.72
CA LYS A 30 20.44 -17.89 6.61
C LYS A 30 19.23 -17.96 7.55
N GLY A 31 18.32 -18.91 7.32
CA GLY A 31 17.09 -19.05 8.11
C GLY A 31 17.32 -19.18 9.63
N GLY A 32 18.44 -19.78 10.04
CA GLY A 32 18.82 -19.91 11.46
C GLY A 32 19.39 -18.64 12.10
N ASP A 33 19.64 -17.57 11.33
CA ASP A 33 20.13 -16.29 11.86
C ASP A 33 18.98 -15.42 12.41
N CYS A 34 17.72 -15.74 12.07
CA CYS A 34 16.55 -14.97 12.52
C CYS A 34 16.05 -15.50 13.87
N GLN A 35 16.19 -14.70 14.93
CA GLN A 35 15.75 -15.10 16.27
C GLN A 35 14.24 -15.00 16.49
N VAL A 36 13.55 -14.22 15.66
CA VAL A 36 12.11 -13.98 15.76
C VAL A 36 11.47 -14.15 14.39
N ALA A 37 10.30 -14.79 14.34
CA ALA A 37 9.50 -14.89 13.12
C ALA A 37 9.16 -13.48 12.61
N TRP A 38 9.30 -13.25 11.30
CA TRP A 38 9.13 -11.90 10.75
C TRP A 38 7.73 -11.33 10.96
N ASP A 39 6.70 -12.18 10.94
CA ASP A 39 5.33 -11.77 11.20
C ASP A 39 5.18 -11.22 12.64
N LEU A 40 5.85 -11.84 13.62
CA LEU A 40 5.91 -11.34 15.00
C LEU A 40 6.78 -10.08 15.11
N ALA A 41 7.87 -9.99 14.34
CA ALA A 41 8.65 -8.75 14.28
C ALA A 41 7.82 -7.57 13.75
N CYS A 42 6.90 -7.82 12.81
CA CYS A 42 5.99 -6.82 12.25
C CYS A 42 4.79 -6.50 13.15
N ALA A 43 4.44 -7.38 14.08
CA ALA A 43 3.35 -7.14 15.03
C ALA A 43 3.61 -5.91 15.92
N GLY A 44 2.54 -5.35 16.48
CA GLY A 44 2.63 -4.18 17.35
C GLY A 44 3.44 -4.49 18.62
N ARG A 45 4.07 -3.47 19.19
CA ARG A 45 4.80 -3.64 20.48
C ARG A 45 3.90 -4.14 21.61
N HIS A 46 2.62 -3.76 21.60
CA HIS A 46 1.62 -4.23 22.55
C HIS A 46 1.26 -5.71 22.36
N GLU A 47 1.48 -6.26 21.17
CA GLU A 47 1.23 -7.67 20.82
C GLU A 47 2.49 -8.53 21.01
N GLY A 48 3.55 -7.97 21.64
CA GLY A 48 4.83 -8.65 21.84
C GLY A 48 5.76 -8.61 20.62
N GLY A 49 5.42 -7.84 19.59
CA GLY A 49 6.25 -7.64 18.40
C GLY A 49 7.28 -6.52 18.52
N LEU A 50 8.09 -6.34 17.48
CA LEU A 50 9.10 -5.29 17.41
C LEU A 50 8.56 -3.97 16.82
N GLY A 51 7.35 -3.99 16.26
CA GLY A 51 6.75 -2.86 15.55
C GLY A 51 7.44 -2.53 14.23
N VAL A 52 8.08 -3.53 13.60
CA VAL A 52 8.63 -3.37 12.25
C VAL A 52 7.47 -3.15 11.28
N ARG A 53 7.59 -2.18 10.36
CA ARG A 53 6.49 -1.91 9.43
C ARG A 53 6.37 -3.01 8.37
N ASP A 54 5.17 -3.57 8.24
CA ASP A 54 4.77 -4.41 7.13
C ASP A 54 4.71 -3.58 5.83
N LEU A 55 5.54 -3.92 4.85
CA LEU A 55 5.63 -3.21 3.58
C LEU A 55 4.39 -3.42 2.71
N GLN A 56 3.74 -4.57 2.82
CA GLN A 56 2.54 -4.85 2.04
C GLN A 56 1.42 -3.92 2.51
N THR A 57 1.13 -3.93 3.82
CA THR A 57 0.16 -3.01 4.42
C THR A 57 0.53 -1.55 4.15
N GLN A 58 1.79 -1.17 4.32
CA GLN A 58 2.24 0.19 4.04
C GLN A 58 1.99 0.60 2.58
N ASN A 59 2.27 -0.28 1.61
CA ASN A 59 2.03 0.01 0.20
C ASN A 59 0.54 0.24 -0.06
N THR A 60 -0.33 -0.65 0.42
CA THR A 60 -1.78 -0.51 0.31
C THR A 60 -2.26 0.80 0.93
N CYS A 61 -1.77 1.17 2.12
CA CYS A 61 -2.11 2.45 2.74
C CYS A 61 -1.67 3.66 1.91
N LEU A 62 -0.50 3.61 1.27
CA LEU A 62 -0.03 4.68 0.38
C LEU A 62 -0.90 4.82 -0.87
N LEU A 63 -1.33 3.70 -1.46
CA LEU A 63 -2.27 3.68 -2.58
C LEU A 63 -3.64 4.24 -2.18
N LEU A 64 -4.15 3.87 -1.01
CA LEU A 64 -5.38 4.43 -0.45
C LEU A 64 -5.26 5.93 -0.18
N GLY A 65 -4.11 6.40 0.32
CA GLY A 65 -3.84 7.83 0.51
C GLY A 65 -3.76 8.60 -0.81
N LEU A 66 -3.25 7.97 -1.89
CA LEU A 66 -3.29 8.54 -3.24
C LEU A 66 -4.73 8.62 -3.74
N LEU A 67 -5.50 7.55 -3.58
CA LEU A 67 -6.92 7.48 -3.91
C LEU A 67 -7.73 8.56 -3.18
N HIS A 68 -7.51 8.74 -1.88
CA HIS A 68 -8.13 9.80 -1.09
C HIS A 68 -7.88 11.19 -1.69
N LYS A 69 -6.65 11.47 -2.19
CA LYS A 69 -6.35 12.75 -2.86
C LYS A 69 -7.12 12.91 -4.16
N VAL A 70 -7.28 11.84 -4.95
CA VAL A 70 -8.08 11.86 -6.18
C VAL A 70 -9.55 12.17 -5.88
N VAL A 71 -10.07 11.70 -4.74
CA VAL A 71 -11.46 11.94 -4.32
C VAL A 71 -11.65 13.33 -3.71
N THR A 72 -10.75 13.77 -2.82
CA THR A 72 -10.93 14.99 -2.03
C THR A 72 -10.41 16.25 -2.72
N ARG A 73 -9.33 16.16 -3.50
CA ARG A 73 -8.62 17.33 -4.08
C ARG A 73 -8.93 17.50 -5.57
N ALA A 74 -10.19 17.72 -5.87
CA ALA A 74 -10.68 17.88 -7.26
C ALA A 74 -10.12 19.12 -7.98
N ASP A 75 -9.51 20.07 -7.25
CA ASP A 75 -8.92 21.31 -7.76
C ASP A 75 -7.50 21.12 -8.35
N SER A 76 -6.78 20.10 -7.91
CA SER A 76 -5.43 19.82 -8.37
C SER A 76 -5.40 19.46 -9.87
N PRO A 77 -4.51 20.07 -10.70
CA PRO A 77 -4.48 19.83 -12.15
C PRO A 77 -4.35 18.36 -12.56
N TRP A 78 -3.51 17.59 -11.86
CA TRP A 78 -3.34 16.15 -12.14
C TRP A 78 -4.57 15.33 -11.75
N VAL A 79 -5.33 15.76 -10.73
CA VAL A 79 -6.60 15.12 -10.36
C VAL A 79 -7.65 15.42 -11.43
N ARG A 80 -7.77 16.68 -11.88
CA ARG A 80 -8.67 17.03 -12.98
C ARG A 80 -8.38 16.21 -14.25
N TRP A 81 -7.11 16.04 -14.60
CA TRP A 81 -6.71 15.18 -15.71
C TRP A 81 -7.14 13.72 -15.50
N ILE A 82 -6.94 13.16 -14.31
CA ILE A 82 -7.42 11.79 -13.99
C ILE A 82 -8.94 11.67 -14.17
N HIS A 83 -9.72 12.62 -13.66
CA HIS A 83 -11.18 12.59 -13.77
C HIS A 83 -11.66 12.69 -15.22
N GLN A 84 -10.93 13.43 -16.07
CA GLN A 84 -11.19 13.48 -17.51
C GLN A 84 -10.90 12.15 -18.22
N GLN A 85 -9.87 11.42 -17.80
CA GLN A 85 -9.47 10.16 -18.43
C GLN A 85 -10.26 8.93 -17.96
N TYR A 86 -10.60 8.88 -16.66
CA TYR A 86 -11.05 7.65 -16.00
C TYR A 86 -12.42 7.74 -15.30
N ALA A 87 -13.16 8.80 -15.59
CA ALA A 87 -14.47 9.16 -15.03
C ALA A 87 -14.44 9.65 -13.55
N PRO A 88 -15.43 10.47 -13.14
CA PRO A 88 -15.51 10.98 -11.77
C PRO A 88 -15.73 9.89 -10.72
N PHE A 89 -15.31 10.17 -9.47
CA PHE A 89 -15.56 9.28 -8.33
C PHE A 89 -17.05 8.91 -8.15
N GLN A 90 -17.97 9.86 -8.41
CA GLN A 90 -19.42 9.63 -8.24
C GLN A 90 -19.98 8.56 -9.18
N THR A 91 -19.38 8.38 -10.37
CA THR A 91 -19.81 7.38 -11.34
C THR A 91 -19.16 6.00 -11.13
N GLY A 92 -18.26 5.90 -10.14
CA GLY A 92 -17.45 4.70 -9.88
C GLY A 92 -16.24 4.61 -10.82
N PHE A 93 -15.05 4.39 -10.26
CA PHE A 93 -13.87 4.13 -11.07
C PHE A 93 -13.99 2.76 -11.73
N LYS A 94 -13.83 2.72 -13.05
CA LYS A 94 -13.88 1.48 -13.84
C LYS A 94 -12.47 0.98 -14.13
N THR A 95 -12.31 -0.34 -14.10
CA THR A 95 -11.13 -1.01 -14.63
C THR A 95 -11.34 -1.31 -16.11
N SER A 96 -10.30 -1.11 -16.93
CA SER A 96 -10.32 -1.45 -18.36
C SER A 96 -8.95 -1.99 -18.78
N PRO A 97 -8.87 -2.97 -19.70
CA PRO A 97 -7.60 -3.37 -20.32
C PRO A 97 -6.89 -2.23 -21.05
N SER A 98 -7.63 -1.20 -21.49
CA SER A 98 -7.05 0.00 -22.12
C SER A 98 -6.44 0.99 -21.13
N TYR A 99 -6.70 0.84 -19.83
CA TYR A 99 -6.16 1.70 -18.79
C TYR A 99 -4.82 1.20 -18.28
N SER A 100 -4.04 2.12 -17.70
CA SER A 100 -2.76 1.75 -17.08
C SER A 100 -2.97 0.76 -15.94
N ASN A 101 -2.01 -0.16 -15.76
CA ASN A 101 -2.05 -1.10 -14.65
C ASN A 101 -2.12 -0.38 -13.29
N CYS A 102 -1.41 0.73 -13.15
CA CYS A 102 -1.45 1.57 -11.95
C CYS A 102 -2.88 2.09 -11.67
N TRP A 103 -3.58 2.56 -12.70
CA TRP A 103 -4.98 2.99 -12.54
C TRP A 103 -5.90 1.83 -12.19
N ASN A 104 -5.77 0.70 -12.90
CA ASN A 104 -6.57 -0.49 -12.61
C ASN A 104 -6.38 -0.96 -11.16
N THR A 105 -5.17 -0.88 -10.60
CA THR A 105 -4.96 -1.14 -9.16
C THR A 105 -5.70 -0.14 -8.28
N ILE A 106 -5.57 1.15 -8.54
CA ILE A 106 -6.23 2.19 -7.74
C ILE A 106 -7.76 2.03 -7.79
N ALA A 107 -8.31 1.75 -8.97
CA ALA A 107 -9.73 1.49 -9.16
C ALA A 107 -10.20 0.24 -8.41
N ARG A 108 -9.39 -0.84 -8.36
CA ARG A 108 -9.70 -2.04 -7.55
C ARG A 108 -9.77 -1.76 -6.05
N LEU A 109 -9.04 -0.76 -5.55
CA LEU A 109 -9.06 -0.37 -4.13
C LEU A 109 -10.24 0.52 -3.76
N LEU A 110 -11.05 0.94 -4.73
CA LEU A 110 -12.20 1.82 -4.51
C LEU A 110 -13.22 1.26 -3.50
N PRO A 111 -13.65 -0.01 -3.55
CA PRO A 111 -14.62 -0.54 -2.60
C PRO A 111 -14.08 -0.52 -1.16
N VAL A 112 -12.81 -0.93 -0.98
CA VAL A 112 -12.12 -0.91 0.32
C VAL A 112 -12.07 0.52 0.88
N TYR A 113 -11.78 1.50 0.03
CA TYR A 113 -11.79 2.90 0.43
C TYR A 113 -13.19 3.41 0.79
N GLN A 114 -14.25 2.96 0.09
CA GLN A 114 -15.63 3.34 0.41
C GLN A 114 -16.11 2.74 1.74
N GLU A 115 -15.71 1.51 2.07
CA GLU A 115 -15.92 0.91 3.39
C GLU A 115 -15.18 1.70 4.46
N TRP A 116 -13.87 1.91 4.30
CA TRP A 116 -13.06 2.68 5.23
C TRP A 116 -13.62 4.10 5.45
N ARG A 117 -14.07 4.77 4.38
CA ARG A 117 -14.70 6.08 4.45
C ARG A 117 -16.01 6.06 5.25
N ARG A 118 -16.83 5.01 5.11
CA ARG A 118 -18.07 4.87 5.89
C ARG A 118 -17.77 4.69 7.38
N ASP A 119 -16.78 3.86 7.70
CA ASP A 119 -16.48 3.51 9.09
C ASP A 119 -15.79 4.64 9.87
N PHE A 120 -14.96 5.46 9.21
CA PHE A 120 -14.15 6.50 9.87
C PHE A 120 -14.68 7.95 9.75
N LEU A 121 -15.59 8.24 8.82
CA LEU A 121 -16.07 9.62 8.56
C LEU A 121 -17.60 9.80 8.79
N LEU A 122 -18.28 8.81 9.38
CA LEU A 122 -19.67 8.91 9.84
C LEU A 122 -19.80 8.96 11.38
N VAL A 123 -18.75 9.45 12.06
CA VAL A 123 -18.81 10.06 13.41
C VAL A 123 -18.54 11.54 13.25
#